data_AF-Q2FZA6-F1
#
_entry.id   AF-Q2FZA6-F1
#
_cell.length_a   1.000
_cell.length_b   1.000
_cell.length_c   1.000
_cell.angle_alpha   90.00
_cell.angle_beta   90.00
_cell.angle_gamma   90.00
#
_symmetry.space_group_name_H-M   'P 1'
#
loop_
_entity.id
_entity.type
_entity.pdbx_description
1 polymer ?
#
loop_
_entity_poly.entity_id
_entity_poly.type
_entity_poly.pdbx_seq_one_letter_code
_entity_poly.pdbx_strand_id
1 'polypeptide(L)'
;MRLQKAPLVTSGLVLGLLGLGNLLKDLSLTLNAVCGIFAFLIWIHLLCTMIKYFNNVKEQLNSPLVSSVFTTFFMSGFLGTTYLNTFFSNITFINSLITPIWILCLVGIMTHMIIFSIKYLKDFSLENVYPSWTVLFIGIAIAGLTAPVSGYFFIGQLTVIYGFVATCIVLPIVFKRLKAFPLQTSIKPNTSTICAPFSLVAAAYVIAFPKANAFIVIIFLLLAQIFYFYIIIQLPKLLKEPFSPVFSAFTFPLVISATALKNSLPVLMFPDIWKGLLFIEVLLATVIVLRVFIGYLHFFLKKEKQDKFLRNASQ
;
A
#
# COMPACT_ATOMS: atom_id res chain seq x y z
N MET A 1 12.98 22.40 1.24
CA MET A 1 11.85 22.12 2.14
C MET A 1 12.38 21.91 3.56
N ARG A 2 11.92 22.66 4.58
CA ARG A 2 12.23 22.28 5.98
C ARG A 2 11.53 20.95 6.28
N LEU A 3 12.22 20.02 6.96
CA LEU A 3 11.61 18.77 7.42
C LEU A 3 10.50 19.11 8.42
N GLN A 4 9.25 18.87 8.04
CA GLN A 4 8.08 19.03 8.88
C GLN A 4 7.71 17.70 9.51
N LYS A 5 6.91 17.71 10.59
CA LYS A 5 6.28 16.49 11.12
C LYS A 5 5.33 15.88 10.10
N ALA A 6 5.87 15.08 9.18
CA ALA A 6 5.14 14.34 8.16
C ALA A 6 4.27 13.25 8.82
N PRO A 7 3.00 13.10 8.41
CA PRO A 7 2.15 12.01 8.87
C PRO A 7 2.72 10.67 8.39
N LEU A 8 2.82 9.67 9.28
CA LEU A 8 3.31 8.34 8.93
C LEU A 8 2.46 7.64 7.87
N VAL A 9 1.16 7.96 7.81
CA VAL A 9 0.22 7.47 6.79
C VAL A 9 0.58 7.89 5.36
N THR A 10 1.49 8.86 5.19
CA THR A 10 2.06 9.25 3.88
C THR A 10 2.77 8.11 3.18
N SER A 11 3.26 7.12 3.94
CA SER A 11 3.80 5.88 3.37
C SER A 11 2.81 5.15 2.45
N GLY A 12 1.50 5.29 2.67
CA GLY A 12 0.48 4.75 1.76
C GLY A 12 0.49 5.41 0.38
N LEU A 13 0.76 6.72 0.31
CA LEU A 13 0.93 7.41 -0.97
C LEU A 13 2.19 6.93 -1.69
N VAL A 14 3.31 6.77 -0.96
CA VAL A 14 4.55 6.23 -1.54
C VAL A 14 4.30 4.86 -2.16
N LEU A 15 3.67 3.96 -1.40
CA LEU A 15 3.34 2.62 -1.88
C LEU A 15 2.43 2.67 -3.11
N GLY A 16 1.43 3.56 -3.10
CA GLY A 16 0.53 3.77 -4.23
C GLY A 16 1.22 4.27 -5.48
N LEU A 17 2.16 5.22 -5.36
CA LEU A 17 2.95 5.73 -6.49
C LEU A 17 3.88 4.64 -7.05
N LEU A 18 4.62 3.92 -6.19
CA LEU A 18 5.49 2.84 -6.62
C LEU A 18 4.70 1.74 -7.34
N GLY A 19 3.56 1.33 -6.76
CA GLY A 19 2.66 0.36 -7.35
C GLY A 19 2.10 0.84 -8.70
N LEU A 20 1.66 2.10 -8.78
CA LEU A 20 1.10 2.66 -10.02
C LEU A 20 2.17 2.69 -11.12
N GLY A 21 3.38 3.13 -10.80
CA GLY A 21 4.46 3.12 -11.79
C GLY A 21 4.78 1.71 -12.27
N ASN A 22 4.78 0.69 -11.39
CA ASN A 22 4.96 -0.70 -11.79
C ASN A 22 3.80 -1.21 -12.66
N LEU A 23 2.56 -0.84 -12.35
CA LEU A 23 1.38 -1.16 -13.15
C LEU A 23 1.48 -0.57 -14.57
N LEU A 24 1.92 0.68 -14.68
CA LEU A 24 2.09 1.42 -15.94
C LEU A 24 3.38 1.10 -16.70
N LYS A 25 4.27 0.27 -16.16
CA LYS A 25 5.61 0.01 -16.73
C LYS A 25 5.55 -0.51 -18.18
N ASP A 26 4.63 -1.42 -18.47
CA ASP A 26 4.49 -2.01 -19.81
C ASP A 26 3.92 -1.01 -20.83
N LEU A 27 3.21 0.02 -20.35
CA LEU A 27 2.72 1.11 -21.20
C LEU A 27 3.83 2.15 -21.44
N SER A 28 4.57 2.50 -20.39
CA SER A 28 5.66 3.48 -20.48
C SER A 28 6.65 3.34 -19.33
N LEU A 29 7.90 3.05 -19.68
CA LEU A 29 9.02 3.07 -18.74
C LEU A 29 9.25 4.48 -18.16
N THR A 30 8.93 5.54 -18.91
CA THR A 30 8.99 6.92 -18.45
C THR A 30 7.96 7.18 -17.34
N LEU A 31 6.71 6.72 -17.49
CA LEU A 31 5.70 6.85 -16.45
C LEU A 31 6.08 6.08 -15.17
N ASN A 32 6.64 4.88 -15.34
CA ASN A 32 7.22 4.12 -14.23
C ASN A 32 8.29 4.98 -13.50
N ALA A 33 9.28 5.49 -14.23
CA ALA A 33 10.35 6.32 -13.65
C ALA A 33 9.81 7.56 -12.92
N VAL A 34 8.86 8.30 -13.52
CA VAL A 34 8.27 9.51 -12.91
C VAL A 34 7.58 9.19 -11.58
N CYS A 35 6.79 8.12 -11.53
CA CYS A 35 6.16 7.67 -10.28
C CYS A 35 7.21 7.29 -9.23
N GLY A 36 8.26 6.58 -9.65
CA GLY A 36 9.39 6.20 -8.79
C GLY A 36 10.12 7.39 -8.20
N ILE A 37 10.41 8.42 -9.00
CA ILE A 37 11.08 9.65 -8.55
C ILE A 37 10.23 10.35 -7.48
N PHE A 38 8.94 10.58 -7.74
CA PHE A 38 8.08 11.23 -6.74
C PHE A 38 7.93 10.40 -5.47
N ALA A 39 7.76 9.08 -5.60
CA ALA A 39 7.70 8.17 -4.46
C ALA A 39 8.98 8.22 -3.63
N PHE A 40 10.15 8.18 -4.27
CA PHE A 40 11.45 8.25 -3.61
C PHE A 40 11.65 9.57 -2.86
N LEU A 41 11.31 10.70 -3.48
CA LEU A 41 11.37 12.02 -2.84
C LEU A 41 10.49 12.10 -1.58
N ILE A 42 9.25 11.59 -1.65
CA ILE A 42 8.33 11.55 -0.51
C ILE A 42 8.84 10.58 0.57
N TRP A 43 9.37 9.42 0.18
CA TRP A 43 9.87 8.40 1.10
C TRP A 43 11.11 8.89 1.86
N ILE A 44 12.05 9.54 1.18
CA ILE A 44 13.21 10.18 1.81
C ILE A 44 12.77 11.31 2.73
N HIS A 45 11.82 12.15 2.33
CA HIS A 45 11.26 13.19 3.21
C HIS A 45 10.65 12.59 4.49
N LEU A 46 9.91 11.48 4.37
CA LEU A 46 9.34 10.76 5.50
C LEU A 46 10.43 10.17 6.39
N LEU A 47 11.45 9.52 5.82
CA LEU A 47 12.57 8.95 6.54
C LEU A 47 13.36 10.01 7.33
N CYS A 48 13.74 11.11 6.67
CA CYS A 48 14.44 12.22 7.33
C CYS A 48 13.62 12.83 8.47
N THR A 49 12.29 12.93 8.29
CA THR A 49 11.38 13.38 9.34
C THR A 49 11.33 12.41 10.51
N MET A 50 11.30 11.10 10.25
CA MET A 50 11.25 10.08 11.29
C MET A 50 12.50 10.10 12.17
N ILE A 51 13.67 10.31 11.56
CA ILE A 51 14.94 10.44 12.27
C ILE A 51 14.95 11.71 13.12
N LYS A 52 14.55 12.85 12.54
CA LYS A 52 14.60 14.15 13.22
C LYS A 52 13.56 14.33 14.33
N TYR A 53 12.36 13.78 14.14
CA TYR A 53 11.21 13.94 15.05
C TYR A 53 10.78 12.60 15.65
N PHE A 54 11.75 11.82 16.14
CA PHE A 54 11.53 10.46 16.64
C PHE A 54 10.43 10.35 17.71
N ASN A 55 10.35 11.29 18.64
CA ASN A 55 9.26 11.30 19.64
C ASN A 55 7.88 11.46 19.02
N ASN A 56 7.76 12.25 17.94
CA ASN A 56 6.50 12.39 17.21
C ASN A 56 6.13 11.12 16.45
N VAL A 57 7.11 10.35 15.96
CA VAL A 57 6.86 9.03 15.37
C VAL A 57 6.26 8.10 16.42
N LYS A 58 6.83 8.06 17.63
CA LYS A 58 6.30 7.26 18.75
C LYS A 58 4.85 7.64 19.09
N GLU A 59 4.56 8.93 19.19
CA GLU A 59 3.21 9.45 19.42
C GLU A 59 2.23 9.01 18.32
N GLN A 60 2.62 9.15 17.04
CA GLN A 60 1.78 8.73 15.91
C GLN A 60 1.52 7.21 15.93
N LEU A 61 2.52 6.39 16.26
CA LEU A 61 2.39 4.92 16.35
C LEU A 61 1.57 4.45 17.57
N ASN A 62 1.24 5.34 18.51
CA ASN A 62 0.24 5.06 19.55
C ASN A 62 -1.20 5.04 19.03
N SER A 63 -1.44 5.53 17.82
CA SER A 63 -2.73 5.32 17.15
C SER A 63 -2.76 3.97 16.45
N PRO A 64 -3.71 3.07 16.76
CA PRO A 64 -3.87 1.79 16.04
C PRO A 64 -4.15 1.97 14.54
N LEU A 65 -4.85 3.04 14.15
CA LEU A 65 -5.06 3.36 12.73
C LEU A 65 -3.74 3.71 12.05
N VAL A 66 -3.00 4.66 12.60
CA VAL A 66 -1.75 5.13 11.97
C VAL A 66 -0.71 4.01 11.95
N SER A 67 -0.60 3.25 13.03
CA SER A 67 0.35 2.13 13.14
C SER A 67 0.03 1.01 12.14
N SER A 68 -1.25 0.69 11.91
CA SER A 68 -1.63 -0.32 10.90
C SER A 68 -1.39 0.15 9.45
N VAL A 69 -1.58 1.45 9.15
CA VAL A 69 -1.25 2.02 7.84
C VAL A 69 0.26 2.11 7.62
N PHE A 70 1.04 2.38 8.67
CA PHE A 70 2.50 2.56 8.58
C PHE A 70 3.23 1.31 8.04
N THR A 71 2.62 0.13 8.09
CA THR A 71 3.10 -1.08 7.39
C THR A 71 3.44 -0.83 5.93
N THR A 72 2.71 0.08 5.28
CA THR A 72 2.97 0.49 3.88
C THR A 72 4.36 1.10 3.67
N PHE A 73 5.04 1.57 4.72
CA PHE A 73 6.43 2.02 4.66
C PHE A 73 7.37 0.88 4.26
N PHE A 74 7.24 -0.29 4.88
CA PHE A 74 8.04 -1.47 4.56
C PHE A 74 7.66 -2.07 3.20
N MET A 75 6.36 -2.10 2.89
CA MET A 75 5.87 -2.49 1.55
C MET A 75 6.43 -1.57 0.45
N SER A 76 6.58 -0.27 0.74
CA SER A 76 7.22 0.68 -0.18
C SER A 76 8.68 0.33 -0.39
N GLY A 77 9.37 -0.15 0.65
CA GLY A 77 10.74 -0.67 0.53
C GLY A 77 10.82 -1.87 -0.42
N PHE A 78 9.89 -2.84 -0.30
CA PHE A 78 9.78 -3.97 -1.24
C PHE A 78 9.57 -3.51 -2.68
N LEU A 79 8.65 -2.58 -2.94
CA LEU A 79 8.50 -2.04 -4.30
C LEU A 79 9.71 -1.21 -4.71
N GLY A 80 10.37 -0.52 -3.80
CA GLY A 80 11.62 0.20 -4.04
C GLY A 80 12.70 -0.72 -4.63
N THR A 81 12.80 -1.97 -4.17
CA THR A 81 13.76 -2.92 -4.75
C THR A 81 13.42 -3.30 -6.20
N THR A 82 12.15 -3.27 -6.60
CA THR A 82 11.78 -3.49 -8.02
C THR A 82 12.22 -2.33 -8.91
N TYR A 83 12.26 -1.11 -8.39
CA TYR A 83 12.80 0.05 -9.09
C TYR A 83 14.33 -0.01 -9.17
N LEU A 84 15.00 -0.40 -8.07
CA LEU A 84 16.45 -0.66 -8.09
C LEU A 84 16.81 -1.69 -9.17
N ASN A 85 16.08 -2.79 -9.24
CA ASN A 85 16.28 -3.81 -10.26
C ASN A 85 15.99 -3.30 -11.69
N THR A 86 14.95 -2.47 -11.86
CA THR A 86 14.54 -1.98 -13.19
C THR A 86 15.54 -0.99 -13.78
N PHE A 87 16.08 -0.08 -12.97
CA PHE A 87 16.90 1.04 -13.46
C PHE A 87 18.39 0.90 -13.16
N PHE A 88 18.78 0.08 -12.18
CA PHE A 88 20.14 0.07 -11.65
C PHE A 88 20.74 -1.34 -11.50
N SER A 89 20.12 -2.39 -12.05
CA SER A 89 20.67 -3.77 -12.04
C SER A 89 22.00 -3.89 -12.81
N ASN A 90 22.23 -3.03 -13.80
CA ASN A 90 23.49 -2.95 -14.53
C ASN A 90 24.66 -2.43 -13.67
N ILE A 91 24.38 -1.81 -12.52
CA ILE A 91 25.40 -1.32 -11.59
C ILE A 91 25.62 -2.40 -10.52
N THR A 92 26.74 -3.12 -10.62
CA THR A 92 27.05 -4.30 -9.77
C THR A 92 26.86 -4.04 -8.27
N PHE A 93 27.31 -2.88 -7.77
CA PHE A 93 27.16 -2.51 -6.36
C PHE A 93 25.70 -2.33 -5.95
N ILE A 94 24.86 -1.71 -6.79
CA ILE A 94 23.43 -1.54 -6.46
C ILE A 94 22.71 -2.86 -6.56
N ASN A 95 23.03 -3.67 -7.58
CA ASN A 95 22.45 -4.98 -7.77
C ASN A 95 22.69 -5.90 -6.56
N SER A 96 23.90 -5.87 -5.97
CA SER A 96 24.21 -6.66 -4.76
C SER A 96 23.46 -6.19 -3.50
N LEU A 97 22.93 -4.97 -3.48
CA LEU A 97 22.14 -4.42 -2.37
C LEU A 97 20.64 -4.74 -2.45
N ILE A 98 20.11 -5.13 -3.63
CA ILE A 98 18.68 -5.40 -3.83
C ILE A 98 18.17 -6.44 -2.84
N THR A 99 18.85 -7.59 -2.76
CA THR A 99 18.47 -8.69 -1.88
C THR A 99 18.61 -8.34 -0.38
N PRO A 100 19.74 -7.77 0.09
CA PRO A 100 19.84 -7.27 1.47
C PRO A 100 18.75 -6.26 1.86
N ILE A 101 18.41 -5.31 0.98
CA ILE A 101 17.34 -4.33 1.23
C ILE A 101 15.98 -5.04 1.31
N TRP A 102 15.73 -6.00 0.42
CA TRP A 102 14.50 -6.81 0.44
C TRP A 102 14.36 -7.58 1.75
N ILE A 103 15.44 -8.23 2.24
CA ILE A 103 15.46 -8.94 3.52
C ILE A 103 15.25 -7.97 4.69
N LEU A 104 15.87 -6.79 4.66
CA LEU A 104 15.65 -5.75 5.69
C LEU A 104 14.19 -5.32 5.74
N CYS A 105 13.53 -5.18 4.58
CA CYS A 105 12.09 -4.87 4.52
C CYS A 105 11.23 -6.00 5.10
N LEU A 106 11.60 -7.26 4.84
CA LEU A 106 10.92 -8.42 5.40
C LEU A 106 11.05 -8.49 6.93
N VAL A 107 12.26 -8.31 7.45
CA VAL A 107 12.48 -8.26 8.90
C VAL A 107 11.70 -7.10 9.51
N GLY A 108 11.78 -5.91 8.89
CA GLY A 108 11.08 -4.71 9.35
C GLY A 108 9.56 -4.86 9.41
N ILE A 109 8.93 -5.41 8.35
CA ILE A 109 7.49 -5.62 8.32
C ILE A 109 7.04 -6.68 9.34
N MET A 110 7.83 -7.75 9.53
CA MET A 110 7.54 -8.78 10.54
C MET A 110 7.66 -8.22 11.96
N THR A 111 8.74 -7.50 12.26
CA THR A 111 8.93 -6.84 13.56
C THR A 111 7.79 -5.87 13.85
N HIS A 112 7.40 -5.04 12.88
CA HIS A 112 6.28 -4.11 13.03
C HIS A 112 4.95 -4.83 13.30
N MET A 113 4.67 -5.91 12.55
CA MET A 113 3.47 -6.72 12.75
C MET A 113 3.43 -7.37 14.15
N ILE A 114 4.56 -7.90 14.63
CA ILE A 114 4.67 -8.49 15.96
C ILE A 114 4.45 -7.42 17.05
N ILE A 115 5.11 -6.26 16.95
CA ILE A 115 4.95 -5.15 17.92
C ILE A 115 3.49 -4.68 17.96
N PHE A 116 2.86 -4.50 16.79
CA PHE A 116 1.45 -4.13 16.72
C PHE A 116 0.57 -5.19 17.40
N SER A 117 0.82 -6.47 17.11
CA SER A 117 0.05 -7.59 17.64
C SER A 117 0.15 -7.66 19.16
N ILE A 118 1.35 -7.55 19.72
CA ILE A 118 1.56 -7.52 21.18
C ILE A 118 0.79 -6.37 21.82
N LYS A 119 0.80 -5.19 21.18
CA LYS A 119 0.18 -3.97 21.73
C LYS A 119 -1.35 -3.98 21.67
N TYR A 120 -1.94 -4.47 20.58
CA TYR A 120 -3.39 -4.32 20.33
C TYR A 120 -4.18 -5.64 20.31
N LEU A 121 -3.52 -6.79 20.33
CA LEU A 121 -4.20 -8.10 20.48
C LEU A 121 -4.14 -8.63 21.91
N LYS A 122 -3.17 -8.21 22.75
CA LYS A 122 -3.11 -8.62 24.17
C LYS A 122 -4.35 -8.16 24.94
N ASP A 123 -4.72 -6.89 24.79
CA ASP A 123 -5.95 -6.29 25.34
C ASP A 123 -6.92 -5.96 24.20
N PHE A 124 -7.32 -7.01 23.45
CA PHE A 124 -8.10 -6.85 22.23
C PHE A 124 -9.43 -6.13 22.50
N SER A 125 -9.64 -5.00 21.80
CA SER A 125 -10.92 -4.30 21.72
C SER A 125 -11.32 -4.15 20.27
N LEU A 126 -12.56 -4.55 19.94
CA LEU A 126 -13.10 -4.45 18.59
C LEU A 126 -13.14 -3.00 18.08
N GLU A 127 -13.27 -2.01 18.97
CA GLU A 127 -13.27 -0.59 18.64
C GLU A 127 -11.92 -0.13 18.03
N ASN A 128 -10.82 -0.77 18.45
CA ASN A 128 -9.47 -0.50 17.96
C ASN A 128 -9.13 -1.19 16.62
N VAL A 129 -10.06 -1.98 16.05
CA VAL A 129 -9.84 -2.72 14.79
C VAL A 129 -10.17 -1.89 13.56
N TYR A 130 -9.18 -1.33 12.88
CA TYR A 130 -9.43 -0.49 11.71
C TYR A 130 -9.38 -1.30 10.40
N PRO A 131 -10.07 -0.87 9.32
CA PRO A 131 -9.91 -1.52 8.02
C PRO A 131 -8.46 -1.71 7.57
N SER A 132 -7.58 -0.75 7.87
CA SER A 132 -6.13 -0.83 7.63
C SER A 132 -5.42 -2.01 8.30
N TRP A 133 -6.05 -2.73 9.24
CA TRP A 133 -5.53 -4.01 9.73
C TRP A 133 -5.37 -5.02 8.59
N THR A 134 -6.20 -4.90 7.54
CA THR A 134 -6.03 -5.67 6.31
C THR A 134 -4.67 -5.42 5.65
N VAL A 135 -4.23 -4.16 5.58
CA VAL A 135 -2.90 -3.80 5.05
C VAL A 135 -1.80 -4.27 5.99
N LEU A 136 -2.00 -4.14 7.31
CA LEU A 136 -1.04 -4.59 8.31
C LEU A 136 -0.74 -6.09 8.20
N PHE A 137 -1.77 -6.93 8.30
CA PHE A 137 -1.58 -8.37 8.40
C PHE A 137 -1.39 -9.05 7.04
N ILE A 138 -2.01 -8.56 5.97
CA ILE A 138 -1.87 -9.18 4.64
C ILE A 138 -0.71 -8.57 3.85
N GLY A 139 -0.23 -7.38 4.23
CA GLY A 139 0.82 -6.65 3.52
C GLY A 139 2.13 -7.41 3.31
N ILE A 140 2.44 -8.41 4.14
CA ILE A 140 3.63 -9.25 3.98
C ILE A 140 3.62 -10.09 2.69
N ALA A 141 2.44 -10.36 2.11
CA ALA A 141 2.33 -11.04 0.81
C ALA A 141 2.99 -10.27 -0.35
N ILE A 142 3.34 -8.99 -0.15
CA ILE A 142 4.16 -8.23 -1.10
C ILE A 142 5.56 -8.83 -1.31
N ALA A 143 6.05 -9.63 -0.35
CA ALA A 143 7.26 -10.41 -0.52
C ALA A 143 7.09 -11.42 -1.67
N GLY A 144 5.93 -12.09 -1.78
CA GLY A 144 5.59 -12.94 -2.93
C GLY A 144 5.53 -12.17 -4.24
N LEU A 145 4.92 -10.98 -4.24
CA LEU A 145 4.83 -10.11 -5.43
C LEU A 145 6.21 -9.65 -5.93
N THR A 146 7.18 -9.53 -5.03
CA THR A 146 8.54 -9.04 -5.31
C THR A 146 9.60 -10.14 -5.24
N ALA A 147 9.21 -11.41 -5.10
CA ALA A 147 10.13 -12.54 -5.04
C ALA A 147 11.09 -12.64 -6.25
N PRO A 148 10.69 -12.28 -7.49
CA PRO A 148 11.61 -12.33 -8.63
C PRO A 148 12.86 -11.46 -8.49
N VAL A 149 12.80 -10.33 -7.75
CA VAL A 149 13.98 -9.45 -7.61
C VAL A 149 14.91 -9.88 -6.49
N SER A 150 14.44 -10.68 -5.54
CA SER A 150 15.27 -11.22 -4.45
C SER A 150 15.73 -12.66 -4.70
N GLY A 151 15.02 -13.40 -5.56
CA GLY A 151 15.20 -14.83 -5.78
C GLY A 151 14.56 -15.73 -4.72
N TYR A 152 14.02 -15.15 -3.63
CA TYR A 152 13.44 -15.91 -2.51
C TYR A 152 11.99 -16.34 -2.75
N PHE A 153 11.75 -17.12 -3.81
CA PHE A 153 10.41 -17.61 -4.15
C PHE A 153 9.76 -18.43 -3.04
N PHE A 154 10.51 -19.26 -2.32
CA PHE A 154 9.97 -20.04 -1.20
C PHE A 154 9.38 -19.16 -0.09
N ILE A 155 10.10 -18.10 0.30
CA ILE A 155 9.59 -17.11 1.27
C ILE A 155 8.36 -16.41 0.68
N GLY A 156 8.44 -16.02 -0.60
CA GLY A 156 7.30 -15.46 -1.33
C GLY A 156 6.04 -16.32 -1.22
N GLN A 157 6.15 -17.61 -1.50
CA GLN A 157 5.05 -18.57 -1.41
C GLN A 157 4.46 -18.67 0.01
N LEU A 158 5.32 -18.77 1.03
CA LEU A 158 4.89 -18.79 2.43
C LEU A 158 4.10 -17.51 2.81
N THR A 159 4.57 -16.35 2.39
CA THR A 159 3.89 -15.07 2.68
C THR A 159 2.56 -14.93 1.95
N VAL A 160 2.41 -15.52 0.75
CA VAL A 160 1.12 -15.56 0.02
C VAL A 160 0.12 -16.47 0.73
N ILE A 161 0.57 -17.66 1.15
CA ILE A 161 -0.28 -18.61 1.91
C ILE A 161 -0.73 -17.95 3.22
N TYR A 162 0.20 -17.35 3.97
CA TYR A 162 -0.13 -16.59 5.17
C TYR A 162 -1.09 -15.44 4.87
N GLY A 163 -0.84 -14.67 3.81
CA GLY A 163 -1.70 -13.55 3.41
C GLY A 163 -3.13 -13.98 3.09
N PHE A 164 -3.32 -15.14 2.46
CA PHE A 164 -4.65 -15.71 2.24
C PHE A 164 -5.34 -16.09 3.56
N VAL A 165 -4.65 -16.83 4.43
CA VAL A 165 -5.20 -17.22 5.75
C VAL A 165 -5.55 -15.99 6.58
N ALA A 166 -4.66 -15.00 6.62
CA ALA A 166 -4.88 -13.73 7.30
C ALA A 166 -6.05 -12.95 6.68
N THR A 167 -6.24 -12.97 5.36
CA THR A 167 -7.42 -12.38 4.71
C THR A 167 -8.71 -12.99 5.23
N CYS A 168 -8.79 -14.32 5.27
CA CYS A 168 -9.97 -15.06 5.74
C CYS A 168 -10.30 -14.78 7.22
N ILE A 169 -9.32 -14.42 8.04
CA ILE A 169 -9.51 -14.12 9.47
C ILE A 169 -9.79 -12.63 9.70
N VAL A 170 -8.96 -11.75 9.16
CA VAL A 170 -8.99 -10.30 9.46
C VAL A 170 -10.20 -9.64 8.82
N LEU A 171 -10.59 -10.05 7.62
CA LEU A 171 -11.66 -9.39 6.88
C LEU A 171 -13.03 -9.51 7.57
N PRO A 172 -13.45 -10.70 8.05
CA PRO A 172 -14.65 -10.80 8.90
C PRO A 172 -14.60 -9.95 10.17
N ILE A 173 -13.44 -9.85 10.84
CA ILE A 173 -13.28 -9.01 12.04
C ILE A 173 -13.46 -7.54 11.69
N VAL A 174 -12.90 -7.08 10.57
CA VAL A 174 -13.08 -5.70 10.08
C VAL A 174 -14.56 -5.42 9.78
N PHE A 175 -15.27 -6.33 9.09
CA PHE A 175 -16.70 -6.15 8.84
C PHE A 175 -17.53 -6.17 10.13
N LYS A 176 -17.20 -7.05 11.09
CA LYS A 176 -17.82 -7.07 12.42
C LYS A 176 -17.61 -5.73 13.13
N ARG A 177 -16.39 -5.18 13.09
CA ARG A 177 -16.10 -3.84 13.63
C ARG A 177 -16.93 -2.77 12.93
N LEU A 178 -17.02 -2.77 11.60
CA LEU A 178 -17.73 -1.70 10.88
C LEU A 178 -19.23 -1.69 11.19
N LYS A 179 -19.82 -2.85 11.50
CA LYS A 179 -21.20 -2.97 11.97
C LYS A 179 -21.36 -2.48 13.42
N ALA A 180 -20.46 -2.86 14.32
CA ALA A 180 -20.56 -2.53 15.74
C ALA A 180 -20.11 -1.09 16.08
N PHE A 181 -19.07 -0.59 15.39
CA PHE A 181 -18.42 0.70 15.62
C PHE A 181 -18.17 1.40 14.27
N PRO A 182 -19.21 2.04 13.68
CA PRO A 182 -19.09 2.79 12.44
C PRO A 182 -17.99 3.85 12.51
N LEU A 183 -17.25 4.03 11.41
CA LEU A 183 -16.15 4.98 11.37
C LEU A 183 -16.64 6.43 11.37
N GLN A 184 -15.95 7.27 12.14
CA GLN A 184 -16.09 8.72 12.06
C GLN A 184 -15.72 9.21 10.65
N THR A 185 -16.39 10.26 10.19
CA THR A 185 -16.30 10.76 8.82
C THR A 185 -14.86 11.07 8.39
N SER A 186 -14.03 11.63 9.28
CA SER A 186 -12.63 11.98 9.01
C SER A 186 -11.72 10.80 8.65
N ILE A 187 -12.08 9.58 9.08
CA ILE A 187 -11.29 8.35 8.87
C ILE A 187 -12.00 7.32 7.98
N LYS A 188 -13.21 7.63 7.48
CA LYS A 188 -13.94 6.77 6.52
C LYS A 188 -13.13 6.38 5.28
N PRO A 189 -12.24 7.22 4.70
CA PRO A 189 -11.36 6.80 3.60
C PRO A 189 -10.62 5.48 3.85
N ASN A 190 -10.34 5.15 5.11
CA ASN A 190 -9.68 3.91 5.50
C ASN A 190 -10.46 2.66 5.06
N THR A 191 -11.78 2.71 4.89
CA THR A 191 -12.55 1.54 4.40
C THR A 191 -12.06 1.02 3.06
N SER A 192 -11.42 1.87 2.25
CA SER A 192 -10.90 1.52 0.93
C SER A 192 -9.83 0.45 0.97
N THR A 193 -9.17 0.22 2.11
CA THR A 193 -8.19 -0.87 2.24
C THR A 193 -8.81 -2.26 2.12
N ILE A 194 -10.14 -2.39 2.24
CA ILE A 194 -10.87 -3.67 2.15
C ILE A 194 -10.72 -4.36 0.80
N CYS A 195 -10.48 -3.62 -0.29
CA CYS A 195 -10.26 -4.25 -1.61
C CYS A 195 -8.83 -4.77 -1.84
N ALA A 196 -7.88 -4.42 -0.97
CA ALA A 196 -6.48 -4.80 -1.14
C ALA A 196 -6.16 -6.30 -0.88
N PRO A 197 -6.74 -7.01 0.11
CA PRO A 197 -6.23 -8.32 0.54
C PRO A 197 -6.26 -9.40 -0.53
N PHE A 198 -7.44 -9.71 -1.08
CA PHE A 198 -7.56 -10.71 -2.14
C PHE A 198 -6.83 -10.26 -3.41
N SER A 199 -6.79 -8.96 -3.70
CA SER A 199 -6.02 -8.41 -4.82
C SER A 199 -4.52 -8.65 -4.66
N LEU A 200 -3.95 -8.35 -3.49
CA LEU A 200 -2.52 -8.56 -3.21
C LEU A 200 -2.18 -10.06 -3.24
N VAL A 201 -3.01 -10.90 -2.63
CA VAL A 201 -2.82 -12.36 -2.64
C VAL A 201 -2.89 -12.90 -4.07
N ALA A 202 -3.86 -12.47 -4.89
CA ALA A 202 -3.96 -12.86 -6.30
C ALA A 202 -2.72 -12.42 -7.10
N ALA A 203 -2.36 -11.14 -7.01
CA ALA A 203 -1.23 -10.56 -7.73
C ALA A 203 0.09 -11.26 -7.36
N ALA A 204 0.29 -11.58 -6.09
CA ALA A 204 1.48 -12.26 -5.59
C ALA A 204 1.46 -13.78 -5.89
N TYR A 205 0.30 -14.44 -5.87
CA TYR A 205 0.18 -15.87 -6.14
C TYR A 205 0.65 -16.23 -7.56
N VAL A 206 0.22 -15.47 -8.57
CA VAL A 206 0.64 -15.71 -9.96
C VAL A 206 2.16 -15.54 -10.14
N ILE A 207 2.78 -14.65 -9.37
CA ILE A 207 4.21 -14.35 -9.47
C ILE A 207 5.06 -15.35 -8.67
N ALA A 208 4.65 -15.68 -7.44
CA ALA A 208 5.46 -16.49 -6.53
C ALA A 208 5.40 -17.99 -6.84
N PHE A 209 4.38 -18.46 -7.57
CA PHE A 209 4.18 -19.87 -7.87
C PHE A 209 4.45 -20.16 -9.36
N PRO A 210 5.57 -20.85 -9.70
CA PRO A 210 5.92 -21.17 -11.09
C PRO A 210 4.84 -21.95 -11.86
N LYS A 211 4.01 -22.72 -11.15
CA LYS A 211 2.84 -23.44 -11.68
C LYS A 211 1.59 -23.01 -10.91
N ALA A 212 1.27 -21.71 -10.94
CA ALA A 212 0.06 -21.19 -10.32
C ALA A 212 -1.18 -21.90 -10.89
N ASN A 213 -2.05 -22.39 -10.00
CA ASN A 213 -3.26 -23.09 -10.41
C ASN A 213 -4.31 -22.09 -10.88
N ALA A 214 -4.70 -22.16 -12.16
CA ALA A 214 -5.66 -21.25 -12.77
C ALA A 214 -7.00 -21.16 -12.00
N PHE A 215 -7.49 -22.27 -11.45
CA PHE A 215 -8.72 -22.28 -10.66
C PHE A 215 -8.59 -21.43 -9.38
N ILE A 216 -7.46 -21.52 -8.68
CA ILE A 216 -7.18 -20.71 -7.49
C ILE A 216 -7.05 -19.23 -7.87
N VAL A 217 -6.36 -18.92 -8.97
CA VAL A 217 -6.25 -17.54 -9.48
C VAL A 217 -7.64 -16.95 -9.76
N ILE A 218 -8.52 -17.71 -10.42
CA ILE A 218 -9.88 -17.26 -10.72
C ILE A 218 -10.68 -16.99 -9.44
N ILE A 219 -10.59 -17.86 -8.43
CA ILE A 219 -11.27 -17.63 -7.13
C ILE A 219 -10.76 -16.35 -6.47
N PHE A 220 -9.44 -16.17 -6.38
CA PHE A 220 -8.87 -14.96 -5.78
C PHE A 220 -9.24 -13.71 -6.57
N LEU A 221 -9.26 -13.79 -7.91
CA LEU A 221 -9.65 -12.67 -8.76
C LEU A 221 -11.14 -12.32 -8.59
N LEU A 222 -12.04 -13.30 -8.55
CA LEU A 222 -13.47 -13.06 -8.32
C LEU A 222 -13.69 -12.36 -6.97
N LEU A 223 -13.03 -12.83 -5.91
CA LEU A 223 -13.09 -12.20 -4.59
C LEU A 223 -12.48 -10.78 -4.61
N ALA A 224 -11.33 -10.61 -5.26
CA ALA A 224 -10.70 -9.30 -5.43
C ALA A 224 -11.63 -8.30 -6.12
N GLN A 225 -12.29 -8.72 -7.20
CA GLN A 225 -13.23 -7.90 -7.96
C GLN A 225 -14.48 -7.54 -7.13
N ILE A 226 -15.04 -8.49 -6.36
CA ILE A 226 -16.17 -8.21 -5.45
C ILE A 226 -15.80 -7.09 -4.47
N PHE A 227 -14.65 -7.18 -3.80
CA PHE A 227 -14.23 -6.13 -2.86
C PHE A 227 -13.81 -4.83 -3.54
N TYR A 228 -13.25 -4.90 -4.74
CA TYR A 228 -12.96 -3.72 -5.56
C TYR A 228 -14.24 -2.94 -5.86
N PHE A 229 -15.26 -3.58 -6.45
CA PHE A 229 -16.54 -2.93 -6.76
C PHE A 229 -17.27 -2.44 -5.51
N TYR A 230 -17.19 -3.16 -4.38
CA TYR A 230 -17.69 -2.68 -3.09
C TYR A 230 -17.10 -1.33 -2.70
N ILE A 231 -15.80 -1.09 -2.94
CA ILE A 231 -15.16 0.19 -2.68
C ILE A 231 -15.47 1.21 -3.78
N ILE A 232 -15.49 0.84 -5.05
CA ILE A 232 -15.80 1.76 -6.15
C ILE A 232 -17.19 2.37 -6.01
N ILE A 233 -18.20 1.59 -5.63
CA ILE A 233 -19.56 2.09 -5.43
C ILE A 233 -19.60 3.16 -4.31
N GLN A 234 -18.76 3.03 -3.29
CA GLN A 234 -18.69 3.97 -2.18
C GLN A 234 -17.75 5.14 -2.44
N LEU A 235 -16.84 5.01 -3.39
CA LEU A 235 -15.75 5.94 -3.66
C LEU A 235 -16.24 7.38 -3.89
N PRO A 236 -17.31 7.66 -4.67
CA PRO A 236 -17.81 9.02 -4.84
C PRO A 236 -18.22 9.69 -3.52
N LYS A 237 -18.77 8.93 -2.57
CA LYS A 237 -19.16 9.43 -1.25
C LYS A 237 -17.93 9.68 -0.38
N LEU A 238 -16.98 8.74 -0.35
CA LEU A 238 -15.76 8.85 0.44
C LEU A 238 -14.86 10.00 -0.02
N LEU A 239 -14.90 10.31 -1.31
CA LEU A 239 -14.13 11.37 -1.95
C LEU A 239 -14.72 12.77 -1.81
N LYS A 240 -15.95 12.93 -1.30
CA LYS A 240 -16.54 14.26 -1.02
C LYS A 240 -15.95 14.95 0.20
N GLU A 241 -15.30 14.17 1.08
CA GLU A 241 -14.69 14.72 2.29
C GLU A 241 -13.51 15.65 1.98
N PRO A 242 -13.24 16.66 2.84
CA PRO A 242 -12.03 17.46 2.75
C PRO A 242 -10.78 16.59 2.77
N PHE A 243 -9.80 16.91 1.92
CA PHE A 243 -8.57 16.15 1.84
C PHE A 243 -7.88 16.05 3.21
N SER A 244 -7.51 14.83 3.58
CA SER A 244 -6.67 14.54 4.74
C SER A 244 -5.63 13.48 4.38
N PRO A 245 -4.53 13.34 5.15
CA PRO A 245 -3.56 12.27 4.92
C PRO A 245 -4.15 10.85 4.94
N VAL A 246 -5.35 10.62 5.49
CA VAL A 246 -6.03 9.32 5.45
C VAL A 246 -6.44 8.94 4.01
N PHE A 247 -6.50 9.90 3.08
CA PHE A 247 -6.78 9.63 1.66
C PHE A 247 -5.71 8.76 1.00
N SER A 248 -4.53 8.59 1.60
CA SER A 248 -3.57 7.56 1.14
C SER A 248 -4.15 6.15 1.17
N ALA A 249 -5.21 5.89 1.93
CA ALA A 249 -5.92 4.62 1.92
C ALA A 249 -6.60 4.29 0.57
N PHE A 250 -6.81 5.27 -0.32
CA PHE A 250 -7.38 5.01 -1.65
C PHE A 250 -6.33 4.56 -2.68
N THR A 251 -5.03 4.71 -2.42
CA THR A 251 -4.00 4.61 -3.47
C THR A 251 -3.66 3.16 -3.78
N PHE A 252 -2.83 2.52 -2.95
CA PHE A 252 -2.36 1.15 -3.18
C PHE A 252 -3.50 0.14 -3.35
N PRO A 253 -4.62 0.20 -2.59
CA PRO A 253 -5.72 -0.75 -2.77
C PRO A 253 -6.31 -0.77 -4.18
N LEU A 254 -6.48 0.40 -4.83
CA LEU A 254 -7.01 0.44 -6.20
C LEU A 254 -5.95 0.00 -7.24
N VAL A 255 -4.70 0.36 -7.00
CA VAL A 255 -3.57 -0.03 -7.86
C VAL A 255 -3.34 -1.55 -7.82
N ILE A 256 -3.41 -2.17 -6.64
CA ILE A 256 -3.16 -3.60 -6.50
C ILE A 256 -4.32 -4.42 -7.07
N SER A 257 -5.57 -3.92 -7.05
CA SER A 257 -6.69 -4.54 -7.77
C SER A 257 -6.44 -4.61 -9.27
N ALA A 258 -6.03 -3.49 -9.89
CA ALA A 258 -5.67 -3.47 -11.30
C ALA A 258 -4.46 -4.39 -11.61
N THR A 259 -3.48 -4.42 -10.70
CA THR A 259 -2.31 -5.30 -10.82
C THR A 259 -2.69 -6.77 -10.74
N ALA A 260 -3.64 -7.14 -9.86
CA ALA A 260 -4.14 -8.50 -9.74
C ALA A 260 -4.82 -8.96 -11.04
N LEU A 261 -5.68 -8.11 -11.62
CA LEU A 261 -6.32 -8.40 -12.90
C LEU A 261 -5.29 -8.53 -14.02
N LYS A 262 -4.33 -7.59 -14.10
CA LYS A 262 -3.24 -7.62 -15.08
C LYS A 262 -2.43 -8.92 -15.00
N ASN A 263 -1.97 -9.28 -13.81
CA ASN A 263 -1.17 -10.49 -13.60
C ASN A 263 -1.97 -11.76 -13.92
N SER A 264 -3.29 -11.73 -13.78
CA SER A 264 -4.15 -12.89 -14.02
C SER A 264 -4.59 -13.04 -15.48
N LEU A 265 -4.39 -12.03 -16.36
CA LEU A 265 -4.80 -12.10 -17.77
C LEU A 265 -4.40 -13.40 -18.50
N PRO A 266 -3.19 -13.96 -18.31
CA PRO A 266 -2.78 -15.17 -19.03
C PRO A 266 -3.62 -16.42 -18.72
N VAL A 267 -4.36 -16.46 -17.59
CA VAL A 267 -5.19 -17.61 -17.21
C VAL A 267 -6.68 -17.41 -17.49
N LEU A 268 -7.09 -16.22 -17.94
CA LEU A 268 -8.49 -15.87 -18.14
C LEU A 268 -8.96 -16.20 -19.55
N MET A 269 -10.13 -16.82 -19.64
CA MET A 269 -10.86 -16.93 -20.91
C MET A 269 -11.40 -15.57 -21.34
N PHE A 270 -11.54 -15.35 -22.64
CA PHE A 270 -12.02 -14.08 -23.24
C PHE A 270 -11.18 -12.86 -22.83
N PRO A 271 -9.86 -12.86 -23.12
CA PRO A 271 -8.93 -11.85 -22.61
C PRO A 271 -9.33 -10.41 -22.98
N ASP A 272 -10.05 -10.19 -24.09
CA ASP A 272 -10.41 -8.85 -24.54
C ASP A 272 -11.44 -8.16 -23.62
N ILE A 273 -12.37 -8.91 -23.00
CA ILE A 273 -13.29 -8.36 -21.99
C ILE A 273 -12.49 -7.90 -20.77
N TRP A 274 -11.56 -8.72 -20.30
CA TRP A 274 -10.71 -8.43 -19.14
C TRP A 274 -9.72 -7.30 -19.39
N LYS A 275 -9.21 -7.15 -20.63
CA LYS A 275 -8.41 -5.99 -21.03
C LYS A 275 -9.21 -4.69 -20.97
N GLY A 276 -10.49 -4.72 -21.35
CA GLY A 276 -11.40 -3.57 -21.21
C GLY A 276 -11.59 -3.16 -19.76
N LEU A 277 -11.87 -4.12 -18.87
CA LEU A 277 -11.96 -3.87 -17.43
C LEU A 277 -10.62 -3.37 -16.86
N LEU A 278 -9.51 -4.00 -17.23
CA LEU A 278 -8.17 -3.59 -16.79
C LEU A 278 -7.88 -2.13 -17.17
N PHE A 279 -8.24 -1.70 -18.38
CA PHE A 279 -8.08 -0.31 -18.80
C PHE A 279 -8.84 0.65 -17.87
N ILE A 280 -10.07 0.33 -17.50
CA ILE A 280 -10.89 1.12 -16.58
C ILE A 280 -10.23 1.16 -15.19
N GLU A 281 -9.78 0.02 -14.66
CA GLU A 281 -9.14 -0.03 -13.34
C GLU A 281 -7.82 0.75 -13.29
N VAL A 282 -6.99 0.64 -14.34
CA VAL A 282 -5.74 1.40 -14.48
C VAL A 282 -6.04 2.89 -14.56
N LEU A 283 -7.02 3.31 -15.36
CA LEU A 283 -7.42 4.71 -15.47
C LEU A 283 -7.89 5.26 -14.11
N LEU A 284 -8.77 4.53 -13.43
CA LEU A 284 -9.29 4.95 -12.12
C LEU A 284 -8.17 5.01 -11.06
N ALA A 285 -7.33 3.99 -10.98
CA ALA A 285 -6.19 3.98 -10.05
C ALA A 285 -5.25 5.16 -10.32
N THR A 286 -4.98 5.47 -11.59
CA THR A 286 -4.15 6.62 -12.00
C THR A 286 -4.77 7.93 -11.53
N VAL A 287 -6.06 8.17 -11.84
CA VAL A 287 -6.76 9.40 -11.45
C VAL A 287 -6.78 9.58 -9.93
N ILE A 288 -7.04 8.52 -9.17
CA ILE A 288 -7.10 8.57 -7.72
C ILE A 288 -5.72 8.82 -7.10
N VAL A 289 -4.68 8.12 -7.54
CA VAL A 289 -3.32 8.34 -7.06
C VAL A 289 -2.85 9.77 -7.36
N LEU A 290 -3.11 10.28 -8.57
CA LEU A 290 -2.79 11.66 -8.92
C LEU A 290 -3.54 12.68 -8.05
N ARG A 291 -4.84 12.45 -7.82
CA ARG A 291 -5.62 13.32 -6.94
C ARG A 291 -5.06 13.34 -5.51
N VAL A 292 -4.75 12.18 -4.96
CA VAL A 292 -4.20 12.07 -3.59
C VAL A 292 -2.81 12.71 -3.54
N PHE A 293 -1.96 12.47 -4.55
CA PHE A 293 -0.64 13.10 -4.67
C PHE A 293 -0.74 14.64 -4.68
N ILE A 294 -1.60 15.20 -5.52
CA ILE A 294 -1.87 16.65 -5.58
C ILE A 294 -2.37 17.16 -4.22
N GLY A 295 -3.27 16.43 -3.55
CA GLY A 295 -3.73 16.77 -2.21
C GLY A 295 -2.59 16.84 -1.18
N TYR A 296 -1.66 15.89 -1.24
CA TYR A 296 -0.46 15.89 -0.39
C TYR A 296 0.48 17.06 -0.69
N LEU A 297 0.68 17.42 -1.96
CA LEU A 297 1.46 18.61 -2.33
C LEU A 297 0.87 19.87 -1.69
N HIS A 298 -0.45 20.08 -1.79
CA HIS A 298 -1.12 21.21 -1.15
C HIS A 298 -1.03 21.16 0.38
N PHE A 299 -1.16 19.97 0.98
CA PHE A 299 -1.06 19.76 2.43
C PHE A 299 0.32 20.17 2.97
N PHE A 300 1.40 19.71 2.33
CA PHE A 300 2.76 20.05 2.74
C PHE A 300 3.08 21.54 2.51
N LEU A 301 2.64 22.12 1.39
CA LEU A 301 2.81 23.56 1.11
C LEU A 301 2.05 24.45 2.11
N LYS A 302 0.82 24.08 2.48
CA LYS A 302 0.01 24.83 3.46
C LYS A 302 0.67 24.82 4.83
N LYS A 303 1.16 23.65 5.27
CA LYS A 303 1.86 23.51 6.55
C LYS A 303 3.12 24.37 6.58
N GLU A 304 3.84 24.49 5.46
CA GLU A 304 5.04 25.34 5.37
C GLU A 304 4.72 26.83 5.55
N LYS A 305 3.62 27.29 4.97
CA LYS A 305 3.16 28.68 5.16
C LYS A 305 2.75 28.95 6.61
N GLN A 306 2.06 28.00 7.26
CA GLN A 306 1.67 28.12 8.66
C GLN A 306 2.88 28.17 9.60
N ASP A 307 3.87 27.30 9.40
CA ASP A 307 5.11 27.30 10.18
C ASP A 307 5.90 28.60 10.00
N LYS A 308 5.90 29.19 8.79
CA LYS A 308 6.52 30.51 8.52
C LYS A 308 5.75 31.65 9.18
N PHE A 309 4.42 31.64 9.10
CA PHE A 309 3.58 32.69 9.68
C PHE A 309 3.68 32.75 11.21
N LEU A 310 3.54 31.60 11.89
CA LEU A 310 3.68 31.52 13.35
C LEU A 310 5.05 32.01 13.83
N ARG A 311 6.09 31.80 13.01
CA ARG A 311 7.43 32.29 13.31
C ARG A 311 7.51 33.82 13.20
N ASN A 312 7.02 34.40 12.10
CA ASN A 312 7.03 35.84 11.91
C ASN A 312 6.14 36.56 12.93
N ALA A 313 5.13 35.89 13.48
CA ALA A 313 4.31 36.41 14.59
C ALA A 313 4.98 36.25 15.97
N SER A 314 5.98 35.38 16.09
CA SER A 314 6.77 35.17 17.33
C SER A 314 8.08 35.95 17.38
N GLN A 315 8.43 36.62 16.28
CA GLN A 315 9.57 37.55 16.17
C GLN A 315 9.06 38.98 16.33
#